data_AF-X0XDM6-F1
#
_entry.id   AF-X0XDM6-F1
#
_cell.length_a   1.000
_cell.length_b   1.000
_cell.length_c   1.000
_cell.angle_alpha   90.00
_cell.angle_beta   90.00
_cell.angle_gamma   90.00
#
_symmetry.space_group_name_H-M   'P 1'
#
loop_
_entity.id
_entity.type
_entity.pdbx_description
1 polymer ?
#
loop_
_entity_poly.entity_id
_entity_poly.type
_entity_poly.pdbx_seq_one_letter_code
_entity_poly.pdbx_strand_id
1 'polypeptide(L)' 'MCLKKFAVSLAPTPLVKLFASPYVAGDSVGAATDAVQKLWDERRVCSTIDLLGEELESDEEVQYSVDVYERLIDALGSQ' A
#
# COMPACT_ATOMS: atom_id res chain seq x y z
N MET A 1 -0.95 -22.43 13.67
CA MET A 1 -1.18 -21.66 12.42
C MET A 1 -2.66 -21.36 12.17
N CYS A 2 -3.60 -22.30 12.39
CA CYS A 2 -5.02 -22.10 12.10
C CYS A 2 -5.70 -20.98 12.95
N LEU A 3 -5.43 -20.91 14.26
CA LEU A 3 -6.06 -19.92 15.15
C LEU A 3 -5.66 -18.46 14.84
N LYS A 4 -4.43 -18.23 14.37
CA LYS A 4 -3.93 -16.89 13.99
C LYS A 4 -4.64 -16.39 12.73
N LYS A 5 -4.71 -17.23 11.68
CA LYS A 5 -5.44 -16.89 10.44
C LYS A 5 -6.91 -16.61 10.73
N PHE A 6 -7.53 -17.41 11.60
CA PHE A 6 -8.92 -17.22 12.03
C PHE A 6 -9.13 -15.89 12.77
N ALA A 7 -8.27 -15.56 13.74
CA ALA A 7 -8.36 -14.30 14.48
C ALA A 7 -8.16 -13.07 13.58
N VAL A 8 -7.22 -13.14 12.63
CA VAL A 8 -7.01 -12.07 11.63
C VAL A 8 -8.21 -11.95 10.70
N SER A 9 -8.79 -13.06 10.24
CA SER A 9 -9.98 -13.04 9.37
C SER A 9 -11.23 -12.48 10.05
N LEU A 10 -11.30 -12.52 11.39
CA LEU A 10 -12.39 -11.92 12.17
C LEU A 10 -12.11 -10.46 12.56
N ALA A 11 -10.89 -9.96 12.37
CA ALA A 11 -10.55 -8.60 12.77
C ALA A 11 -11.29 -7.59 11.88
N PRO A 12 -12.07 -6.65 12.46
CA PRO A 12 -12.74 -5.63 11.67
C PRO A 12 -11.73 -4.75 10.93
N THR A 13 -11.97 -4.46 9.66
CA THR A 13 -11.10 -3.60 8.83
C THR A 13 -10.70 -2.28 9.52
N PRO A 14 -11.59 -1.55 10.24
CA PRO A 14 -11.20 -0.33 10.94
C PRO A 14 -10.13 -0.57 12.02
N LEU A 15 -10.21 -1.69 12.73
CA LEU A 15 -9.24 -2.05 13.76
C LEU A 15 -7.86 -2.31 13.14
N VAL A 16 -7.83 -3.04 12.01
CA VAL A 16 -6.59 -3.28 11.27
C VAL A 16 -5.99 -1.97 10.76
N LYS A 17 -6.82 -1.09 10.17
CA LYS A 17 -6.37 0.24 9.68
C LYS A 17 -5.80 1.12 10.80
N LEU A 18 -6.39 1.09 12.00
CA LEU A 18 -5.89 1.85 13.15
C LEU A 18 -4.44 1.49 13.46
N PHE A 19 -4.14 0.20 13.58
CA PHE A 19 -2.79 -0.27 13.90
C PHE A 19 -1.80 -0.15 12.72
N ALA A 20 -2.28 -0.26 11.48
CA ALA A 20 -1.45 -0.13 10.28
C ALA A 20 -1.12 1.32 9.90
N SER A 21 -1.95 2.29 10.33
CA SER A 21 -1.86 3.69 9.92
C SER A 21 -0.49 4.36 10.06
N PRO A 22 0.36 4.06 11.07
CA PRO A 22 1.69 4.68 11.16
C PRO A 22 2.71 4.12 10.16
N TYR A 23 2.41 2.99 9.53
CA TYR A 23 3.35 2.21 8.73
C TYR A 23 3.00 2.17 7.25
N VAL A 24 1.77 2.53 6.88
CA VAL A 24 1.26 2.44 5.50
C VAL A 24 0.94 3.84 4.98
N ALA A 25 1.48 4.17 3.81
CA ALA A 25 1.33 5.48 3.18
C ALA A 25 -0.11 5.76 2.68
N GLY A 26 -0.91 4.71 2.50
CA GLY A 26 -2.31 4.79 2.08
C GLY A 26 -2.78 3.48 1.45
N ASP A 27 -4.06 3.43 1.06
CA ASP A 27 -4.68 2.31 0.35
C ASP A 27 -4.93 2.61 -1.14
N SER A 28 -4.32 3.66 -1.67
CA SER A 28 -4.39 4.04 -3.09
C SER A 28 -3.09 4.70 -3.56
N VAL A 29 -2.87 4.71 -4.88
CA VAL A 29 -1.72 5.40 -5.50
C VAL A 29 -1.67 6.87 -5.07
N GLY A 30 -2.80 7.59 -5.14
CA GLY A 30 -2.87 8.99 -4.75
C GLY A 30 -2.51 9.25 -3.28
N ALA A 31 -3.04 8.44 -2.37
CA ALA A 31 -2.69 8.55 -0.96
C ALA A 31 -1.18 8.29 -0.71
N ALA A 32 -0.61 7.32 -1.41
CA ALA A 32 0.82 7.02 -1.33
C ALA A 32 1.68 8.18 -1.89
N THR A 33 1.31 8.77 -3.03
CA THR A 33 2.04 9.91 -3.60
C THR A 33 1.96 11.16 -2.72
N ASP A 34 0.79 11.43 -2.13
CA ASP A 34 0.61 12.56 -1.20
C ASP A 34 1.47 12.39 0.05
N ALA A 35 1.55 11.16 0.58
CA ALA A 35 2.36 10.85 1.75
C ALA A 35 3.85 11.06 1.50
N VAL A 36 4.39 10.61 0.36
CA VAL A 36 5.81 10.82 0.02
C VAL A 36 6.12 12.28 -0.29
N GLN A 37 5.20 13.00 -0.96
CA GLN A 37 5.35 14.43 -1.21
C GLN A 37 5.41 15.20 0.11
N LYS A 38 4.52 14.89 1.05
CA LYS A 38 4.53 15.46 2.41
C LYS A 38 5.85 15.18 3.14
N LEU A 39 6.39 13.96 3.07
CA LEU A 39 7.68 13.62 3.67
C LEU A 39 8.84 14.42 3.06
N TRP A 40 8.80 14.65 1.75
CA TRP A 40 9.77 15.50 1.07
C TRP A 40 9.64 16.96 1.49
N ASP A 41 8.43 17.52 1.49
CA ASP A 41 8.20 18.93 1.79
C ASP A 41 8.52 19.29 3.25
N GLU A 42 8.13 18.42 4.19
CA GLU A 42 8.34 18.68 5.61
C GLU A 42 9.76 18.34 6.09
N ARG A 43 10.38 17.30 5.51
CA ARG A 43 11.59 16.68 6.07
C ARG A 43 12.72 16.44 5.07
N ARG A 44 12.51 16.71 3.78
CA ARG A 44 13.46 16.41 2.69
C ARG A 44 13.90 14.95 2.68
N VAL A 45 12.98 14.04 2.98
CA VAL A 45 13.22 12.59 3.00
C VAL A 45 12.90 12.02 1.63
N CYS A 46 13.90 11.46 0.95
CA CYS A 46 13.66 10.61 -0.22
C CYS A 46 12.96 9.33 0.23
N SER A 47 11.91 8.93 -0.50
CA SER A 47 11.06 7.81 -0.14
C SER A 47 10.98 6.81 -1.27
N THR A 48 10.78 5.54 -0.93
CA THR A 48 10.39 4.47 -1.86
C THR A 48 8.96 4.07 -1.54
N ILE A 49 8.16 3.78 -2.58
CA ILE A 49 6.79 3.27 -2.41
C ILE A 49 6.82 1.77 -2.70
N ASP A 50 6.38 0.99 -1.73
CA ASP A 50 6.26 -0.47 -1.80
C ASP A 50 4.79 -0.88 -1.86
N LEU A 51 4.41 -1.72 -2.83
CA LEU A 51 3.03 -2.16 -3.01
C LEU A 51 2.76 -3.38 -2.12
N LEU A 52 1.84 -3.23 -1.16
CA LEU A 52 1.38 -4.35 -0.35
C LEU A 52 0.42 -5.25 -1.15
N GLY A 53 0.62 -6.56 -1.04
CA GLY A 53 -0.15 -7.57 -1.80
C GLY A 53 0.76 -8.70 -2.23
N GLU A 54 1.13 -9.57 -1.28
CA GLU A 54 1.96 -10.75 -1.53
C GLU A 54 1.10 -12.02 -1.68
N GLU A 55 1.74 -13.13 -2.04
CA GLU A 55 1.09 -14.46 -2.20
C GLU A 55 -0.04 -14.46 -3.25
N LEU A 56 0.21 -13.93 -4.45
CA LEU A 56 -0.73 -13.94 -5.56
C LEU A 56 -1.01 -15.38 -6.03
N GLU A 57 -2.29 -15.73 -6.18
CA GLU A 57 -2.74 -17.09 -6.50
C GLU A 57 -3.27 -17.24 -7.93
N SER A 58 -3.40 -16.16 -8.70
CA SER A 58 -3.88 -16.19 -10.08
C SER A 58 -3.21 -15.17 -11.01
N ASP A 59 -3.28 -15.43 -12.32
CA ASP A 59 -2.77 -14.52 -13.35
C ASP A 59 -3.49 -13.17 -13.33
N GLU A 60 -4.78 -13.15 -12.97
CA GLU A 60 -5.55 -11.91 -12.83
C GLU A 60 -5.06 -11.05 -11.66
N GLU A 61 -4.68 -11.66 -10.54
CA GLU A 61 -4.11 -10.95 -9.39
C GLU A 61 -2.72 -10.38 -9.71
N VAL A 62 -1.92 -11.11 -10.49
CA VAL A 62 -0.64 -10.65 -11.03
C VAL A 62 -0.85 -9.46 -11.95
N GLN A 63 -1.76 -9.56 -12.91
CA GLN A 63 -2.03 -8.48 -13.86
C GLN A 63 -2.55 -7.24 -13.13
N TYR A 64 -3.45 -7.39 -12.16
CA TYR A 64 -3.91 -6.28 -11.33
C TYR A 64 -2.75 -5.58 -10.61
N SER A 65 -1.82 -6.34 -10.05
CA SER A 65 -0.65 -5.79 -9.36
C SER A 65 0.27 -5.02 -10.32
N VAL A 66 0.49 -5.55 -11.53
CA VAL A 66 1.25 -4.87 -12.61
C VAL A 66 0.58 -3.55 -12.98
N ASP A 67 -0.74 -3.56 -13.22
CA ASP A 67 -1.50 -2.35 -13.55
C ASP A 67 -1.40 -1.29 -12.43
N VAL A 68 -1.30 -1.72 -11.16
CA VAL A 68 -1.10 -0.78 -10.05
C VAL A 68 0.29 -0.16 -10.09
N TYR A 69 1.33 -0.95 -10.37
CA TYR A 69 2.69 -0.43 -10.53
C TYR A 69 2.80 0.55 -11.70
N GLU A 70 2.19 0.26 -12.84
CA GLU A 70 2.21 1.18 -14.00
C GLU A 70 1.57 2.52 -13.65
N ARG A 71 0.38 2.52 -13.03
CA ARG A 71 -0.28 3.76 -12.57
C ARG A 71 0.56 4.53 -11.54
N LEU A 72 1.27 3.83 -10.66
CA LEU A 72 2.15 4.45 -9.69
C LEU A 72 3.36 5.11 -10.36
N ILE A 73 3.98 4.44 -11.33
CA ILE A 73 5.10 4.97 -12.11
C ILE A 73 4.64 6.21 -12.89
N ASP A 74 3.48 6.16 -13.54
CA ASP A 74 2.91 7.31 -14.24
C ASP A 74 2.64 8.49 -13.29
N ALA A 75 2.10 8.22 -12.10
CA ALA A 75 1.84 9.23 -11.09
C ALA A 75 3.12 9.85 -10.50
N LEU A 76 4.24 9.13 -10.48
CA LEU A 76 5.54 9.65 -10.04
C LEU A 76 6.29 10.39 -11.16
N GLY A 77 6.18 9.93 -12.40
CA GLY A 77 6.83 10.54 -13.57
C GLY A 77 6.13 11.81 -14.08
N SER A 78 4.91 12.07 -13.61
CA SER A 78 4.11 13.26 -13.95
C SER A 78 4.15 14.39 -12.91
N GLN A 79 4.93 14.23 -11.83
CA GLN A 79 5.11 15.26 -10.79
C GLN A 79 6.06 16.39 -11.23
#